data_AF-A0AAW3TAG8-F1
#
_entry.id   AF-A0AAW3TAG8-F1
#
_cell.length_a   1.000
_cell.length_b   1.000
_cell.length_c   1.000
_cell.angle_alpha   90.00
_cell.angle_beta   90.00
_cell.angle_gamma   90.00
#
_symmetry.space_group_name_H-M   'P 1'
#
loop_
_entity.id
_entity.type
_entity.pdbx_description
1 polymer ?
#
loop_
_entity_poly.entity_id
_entity_poly.type
_entity_poly.pdbx_seq_one_letter_code
_entity_poly.pdbx_strand_id
1 'polypeptide(L)'
;MTAGVEGLAAWPPAAVATVVAALGAAALTVVAGLVGGVWALLRWRRDVAREERDRAWSRFVWTVEQVCHGDVGRGEIGFASANTMYEMQILRDEDAVYGKVVLRMITGRD
;
A
#
# COMPACT_ATOMS: atom_id res chain seq x y z
N MET A 1 -35.05 -27.88 24.37
CA MET A 1 -34.76 -26.43 24.45
C MET A 1 -35.30 -25.74 23.21
N THR A 2 -36.58 -25.35 23.22
CA THR A 2 -37.26 -24.61 22.13
C THR A 2 -37.91 -23.33 22.66
N ALA A 3 -37.43 -22.84 23.81
CA ALA A 3 -37.99 -21.69 24.54
C ALA A 3 -37.96 -20.35 23.77
N GLY A 4 -37.33 -20.29 22.59
CA GLY A 4 -37.30 -19.10 21.76
C GLY A 4 -38.49 -18.94 20.80
N VAL A 5 -39.14 -20.03 20.38
CA VAL A 5 -40.16 -19.97 19.31
C VAL A 5 -41.56 -19.66 19.86
N GLU A 6 -41.87 -20.16 21.06
CA GLU A 6 -43.18 -19.97 21.70
C GLU A 6 -43.46 -18.50 22.06
N GLY A 7 -42.42 -17.73 22.42
CA GLY A 7 -42.56 -16.29 22.71
C GLY A 7 -42.76 -15.42 21.46
N LEU A 8 -42.16 -15.80 20.32
CA LEU A 8 -42.32 -15.09 19.05
C LEU A 8 -43.72 -15.27 18.44
N ALA A 9 -44.36 -16.42 18.69
CA ALA A 9 -45.71 -16.70 18.23
C ALA A 9 -46.78 -15.82 18.91
N ALA A 10 -46.49 -15.26 20.09
CA ALA A 10 -47.39 -14.37 20.83
C ALA A 10 -47.31 -12.89 20.38
N TRP A 11 -46.32 -12.54 19.56
CA TRP A 11 -46.10 -11.16 19.13
C TRP A 11 -46.94 -10.83 17.89
N PRO A 12 -47.46 -9.59 17.77
CA PRO A 12 -48.11 -9.17 16.53
C PRO A 12 -47.09 -9.25 15.38
N PRO A 13 -47.48 -9.75 14.19
CA PRO A 13 -46.55 -10.02 13.09
C PRO A 13 -45.77 -8.77 12.63
N ALA A 14 -46.37 -7.58 12.81
CA ALA A 14 -45.69 -6.32 12.56
C ALA A 14 -44.47 -6.10 13.48
N ALA A 15 -44.53 -6.50 14.75
CA ALA A 15 -43.41 -6.37 15.69
C ALA A 15 -42.27 -7.36 15.40
N VAL A 16 -42.61 -8.56 14.91
CA VAL A 16 -41.58 -9.52 14.46
C VAL A 16 -40.88 -8.99 13.21
N ALA A 17 -41.65 -8.47 12.25
CA ALA A 17 -41.12 -7.89 11.03
C ALA A 17 -40.17 -6.72 11.29
N THR A 18 -40.49 -5.83 12.24
CA THR A 18 -39.62 -4.69 12.58
C THR A 18 -38.32 -5.13 13.24
N VAL A 19 -38.33 -6.11 14.14
CA VAL A 19 -37.10 -6.64 14.76
C VAL A 19 -36.23 -7.33 13.73
N VAL A 20 -36.81 -8.16 12.85
CA VAL A 20 -36.06 -8.82 11.78
C VAL A 20 -35.47 -7.80 10.81
N ALA A 21 -36.24 -6.77 10.43
CA ALA A 21 -35.75 -5.69 9.58
C ALA A 21 -34.61 -4.91 10.25
N ALA A 22 -34.73 -4.60 11.55
CA ALA A 22 -33.69 -3.90 12.29
C ALA A 22 -32.41 -4.74 12.41
N LEU A 23 -32.53 -6.05 12.68
CA LEU A 23 -31.40 -6.97 12.72
C LEU A 23 -30.74 -7.10 11.34
N GLY A 24 -31.53 -7.22 10.28
CA GLY A 24 -31.03 -7.25 8.91
C GLY A 24 -30.28 -5.98 8.54
N ALA A 25 -30.84 -4.80 8.86
CA ALA A 25 -30.20 -3.52 8.62
C ALA A 25 -28.89 -3.37 9.42
N ALA A 26 -28.88 -3.76 10.69
CA ALA A 26 -27.69 -3.74 11.54
C ALA A 26 -26.60 -4.66 10.98
N ALA A 27 -26.96 -5.89 10.60
CA ALA A 27 -26.03 -6.85 10.02
C ALA A 27 -25.40 -6.32 8.72
N LEU A 28 -26.22 -5.75 7.82
CA LEU A 28 -25.73 -5.14 6.59
C LEU A 28 -24.79 -3.96 6.84
N THR A 29 -25.09 -3.13 7.85
CA THR A 29 -24.25 -2.00 8.23
C THR A 29 -22.88 -2.46 8.72
N VAL A 30 -22.83 -3.52 9.54
CA VAL A 30 -21.57 -4.12 10.00
C VAL A 30 -20.76 -4.67 8.84
N VAL A 31 -21.41 -5.40 7.92
CA VAL A 31 -20.72 -5.95 6.73
C VAL A 31 -20.18 -4.84 5.85
N ALA A 32 -20.97 -3.81 5.56
CA ALA A 32 -20.53 -2.67 4.76
C ALA A 32 -19.35 -1.95 5.42
N GLY A 33 -19.39 -1.75 6.75
CA GLY A 33 -18.31 -1.16 7.52
C GLY A 33 -17.02 -2.00 7.45
N LEU A 34 -17.12 -3.33 7.57
CA LEU A 34 -15.97 -4.23 7.47
C LEU A 34 -15.38 -4.22 6.05
N VAL A 35 -16.21 -4.33 5.01
CA VAL A 35 -15.75 -4.29 3.62
C VAL A 35 -15.10 -2.94 3.31
N GLY A 36 -15.72 -1.83 3.73
CA GLY A 36 -15.17 -0.49 3.57
C GLY A 36 -13.84 -0.32 4.31
N GLY A 37 -13.74 -0.81 5.54
CA GLY A 37 -12.52 -0.76 6.34
C GLY A 37 -11.38 -1.58 5.73
N VAL A 38 -11.66 -2.82 5.31
CA VAL A 38 -10.68 -3.69 4.65
C VAL A 38 -10.23 -3.08 3.32
N TRP A 39 -11.16 -2.56 2.52
CA TRP A 39 -10.84 -1.92 1.27
C TRP A 39 -10.00 -0.65 1.46
N ALA A 40 -10.32 0.18 2.45
CA ALA A 40 -9.54 1.37 2.81
C ALA A 40 -8.11 1.00 3.22
N LEU A 41 -7.94 -0.08 4.00
CA LEU A 41 -6.62 -0.59 4.37
C LEU A 41 -5.83 -1.11 3.16
N LEU A 42 -6.47 -1.88 2.28
CA LEU A 42 -5.84 -2.38 1.05
C LEU A 42 -5.45 -1.23 0.12
N ARG A 43 -6.31 -0.22 -0.03
CA ARG A 43 -6.02 0.99 -0.80
C ARG A 43 -4.85 1.75 -0.20
N TRP A 44 -4.87 1.99 1.12
CA TRP A 44 -3.77 2.65 1.82
C TRP A 44 -2.44 1.92 1.64
N ARG A 45 -2.42 0.58 1.75
CA ARG A 45 -1.22 -0.22 1.49
C ARG A 45 -0.70 -0.07 0.07
N ARG A 46 -1.60 -0.05 -0.92
CA ARG A 46 -1.23 0.17 -2.32
C ARG A 46 -0.73 1.59 -2.57
N ASP A 47 -1.33 2.59 -1.93
CA ASP A 47 -0.92 3.98 -2.06
C ASP A 47 0.44 4.23 -1.38
N VAL A 48 0.68 3.67 -0.19
CA VAL A 48 1.99 3.73 0.48
C VAL A 48 3.08 3.06 -0.38
N ALA A 49 2.79 1.90 -0.96
CA ALA A 49 3.74 1.24 -1.86
C ALA A 49 4.07 2.09 -3.09
N ARG A 50 3.10 2.84 -3.63
CA ARG A 50 3.33 3.80 -4.72
C ARG A 50 4.15 4.99 -4.27
N GLU A 51 3.82 5.61 -3.13
CA GLU A 51 4.59 6.74 -2.60
C GLU A 51 6.03 6.37 -2.26
N GLU A 52 6.27 5.18 -1.70
CA GLU A 52 7.61 4.68 -1.42
C GLU A 52 8.41 4.46 -2.71
N ARG A 53 7.77 3.90 -3.75
CA ARG A 53 8.37 3.72 -5.08
C ARG A 53 8.70 5.06 -5.75
N ASP A 54 7.78 6.03 -5.70
CA ASP A 54 8.00 7.36 -6.28
C ASP A 54 9.13 8.11 -5.57
N ARG A 55 9.21 8.01 -4.24
CA ARG A 55 10.33 8.59 -3.47
C ARG A 55 11.66 7.90 -3.78
N ALA A 56 11.67 6.57 -3.91
CA ALA A 56 12.87 5.83 -4.30
C ALA A 56 13.31 6.20 -5.73
N TRP A 57 12.37 6.31 -6.66
CA TRP A 57 12.61 6.71 -8.04
C TRP A 57 13.13 8.14 -8.16
N SER A 58 12.54 9.09 -7.43
CA SER A 58 13.01 10.47 -7.41
C SER A 58 14.45 10.59 -6.90
N ARG A 59 14.83 9.84 -5.86
CA ARG A 59 16.23 9.78 -5.38
C ARG A 59 17.16 9.16 -6.41
N PHE A 60 16.72 8.11 -7.11
CA PHE A 60 17.49 7.49 -8.17
C PHE A 60 17.74 8.45 -9.34
N VAL A 61 16.71 9.15 -9.82
CA VAL A 61 16.84 10.15 -10.89
C VAL A 61 17.80 11.27 -10.47
N TRP A 62 17.67 11.77 -9.23
CA TRP A 62 18.60 12.77 -8.71
C TRP A 62 20.05 12.26 -8.69
N THR A 63 20.29 11.03 -8.24
CA THR A 63 21.63 10.42 -8.24
C THR A 63 22.21 10.33 -9.66
N VAL A 64 21.42 9.87 -10.63
CA VAL A 64 21.86 9.79 -12.04
C VAL A 64 22.17 11.17 -12.60
N GLU A 65 21.33 12.17 -12.31
CA GLU A 65 21.55 13.55 -12.73
C GLU A 65 22.85 14.13 -12.16
N GLN A 66 23.16 13.87 -10.88
CA GLN A 66 24.43 14.31 -10.28
C GLN A 66 25.64 13.62 -10.91
N VAL A 67 25.57 12.32 -11.21
CA VAL A 67 26.64 11.58 -11.87
C VAL A 67 26.91 12.11 -13.28
N CYS A 68 25.86 12.42 -14.03
CA CYS A 68 25.98 12.94 -15.39
C CYS A 68 26.28 14.44 -15.44
N HIS A 69 26.37 15.13 -14.29
CA HIS A 69 26.64 16.55 -14.25
C HIS A 69 28.08 16.86 -14.68
N GLY A 70 28.26 17.89 -15.51
CA GLY A 70 29.60 18.30 -15.97
C GLY A 70 30.51 18.94 -14.91
N ASP A 71 30.05 19.02 -13.65
CA ASP A 71 30.82 19.56 -12.53
C ASP A 71 31.38 18.37 -11.73
N VAL A 72 32.70 18.30 -11.61
CA VAL A 72 33.42 17.17 -10.99
C VAL A 72 32.95 16.95 -9.55
N GLY A 73 32.72 18.03 -8.78
CA GLY A 73 32.27 17.91 -7.39
C GLY A 73 30.86 17.31 -7.27
N ARG A 74 29.96 17.61 -8.21
CA ARG A 74 28.63 17.00 -8.25
C ARG A 74 28.67 15.57 -8.75
N GLY A 75 29.56 15.26 -9.71
CA GLY A 75 29.81 13.91 -10.19
C GLY A 75 30.25 12.95 -9.08
N GLU A 76 31.18 13.39 -8.22
CA GLU A 76 31.64 12.61 -7.07
C GLU A 76 30.54 12.35 -6.04
N ILE A 77 29.71 13.36 -5.75
CA ILE A 77 28.53 13.22 -4.88
C ILE A 77 27.54 12.22 -5.49
N GLY A 78 27.31 12.32 -6.80
CA GLY A 78 26.50 11.38 -7.56
C GLY A 78 27.01 9.94 -7.41
N PHE A 79 28.31 9.71 -7.61
CA PHE A 79 28.92 8.39 -7.51
C PHE A 79 28.83 7.80 -6.09
N ALA A 80 29.11 8.60 -5.05
CA ALA A 80 28.97 8.18 -3.66
C ALA A 80 27.51 7.82 -3.32
N SER A 81 26.56 8.61 -3.82
CA SER A 81 25.13 8.34 -3.64
C SER A 81 24.69 7.07 -4.37
N ALA A 82 25.18 6.82 -5.59
CA ALA A 82 24.93 5.59 -6.35
C ALA A 82 25.46 4.36 -5.61
N ASN A 83 26.68 4.44 -5.07
CA ASN A 83 27.25 3.34 -4.31
C ASN A 83 26.42 3.00 -3.05
N THR A 84 25.96 4.04 -2.35
CA THR A 84 25.09 3.89 -1.18
C THR A 84 23.72 3.29 -1.54
N MET A 85 23.11 3.74 -2.65
CA MET A 85 21.83 3.22 -3.13
C MET A 85 21.92 1.74 -3.54
N TYR A 86 23.05 1.33 -4.13
CA TYR A 86 23.31 -0.07 -4.48
C TYR A 86 23.40 -0.95 -3.22
N GLU A 87 24.14 -0.51 -2.20
CA GLU A 87 24.31 -1.25 -0.94
C GLU A 87 23.00 -1.38 -0.14
N MET A 88 22.20 -0.31 -0.10
CA MET A 88 20.93 -0.30 0.64
C MET A 88 19.77 -1.01 -0.09
N GLN A 89 19.95 -1.44 -1.33
CA GLN A 89 18.91 -2.07 -2.17
C GLN A 89 17.59 -1.27 -2.18
N ILE A 90 17.68 0.07 -2.26
CA ILE A 90 16.53 0.98 -2.18
C ILE A 90 15.52 0.74 -3.32
N LEU A 91 15.99 0.26 -4.47
CA LEU A 91 15.13 -0.13 -5.60
C LEU A 91 14.67 -1.58 -5.41
N ARG A 92 13.39 -1.76 -5.04
CA ARG A 92 12.70 -3.05 -4.94
C ARG A 92 11.75 -3.27 -6.13
N ASP A 93 11.34 -4.52 -6.33
CA ASP A 93 10.34 -4.98 -7.30
C ASP A 93 10.72 -4.77 -8.79
N GLU A 94 9.74 -4.74 -9.69
CA GLU A 94 9.89 -4.83 -11.15
C GLU A 94 10.78 -3.72 -11.76
N ASP A 95 10.87 -2.55 -11.10
CA ASP A 95 11.74 -1.44 -11.52
C ASP A 95 13.20 -1.61 -11.13
N ALA A 96 13.49 -2.54 -10.22
CA ALA A 96 14.84 -2.80 -9.75
C ALA A 96 15.75 -3.29 -10.87
N VAL A 97 15.22 -3.89 -11.93
CA VAL A 97 16.02 -4.43 -13.03
C VAL A 97 16.78 -3.30 -13.75
N TYR A 98 16.06 -2.26 -14.20
CA TYR A 98 16.69 -1.15 -14.90
C TYR A 98 17.54 -0.28 -13.97
N GLY A 99 17.04 0.02 -12.77
CA GLY A 99 17.78 0.83 -11.79
C GLY A 99 19.07 0.17 -11.32
N LYS A 100 19.06 -1.16 -11.08
CA LYS A 100 20.28 -1.90 -10.72
C LYS A 100 21.28 -1.92 -11.85
N VAL A 101 20.85 -2.11 -13.10
CA VAL A 101 21.76 -2.09 -14.26
C VAL A 101 22.47 -0.74 -14.37
N VAL A 102 21.74 0.38 -14.22
CA VAL A 102 22.34 1.72 -14.26
C VAL A 102 23.28 1.96 -13.08
N LEU A 103 22.88 1.60 -11.86
CA LEU A 103 23.77 1.68 -10.69
C LEU A 103 25.02 0.82 -10.86
N ARG A 104 24.89 -0.35 -11.49
CA ARG A 104 26.00 -1.24 -11.83
C ARG A 104 26.99 -0.55 -12.77
N MET A 105 26.48 0.06 -13.84
CA MET A 105 27.28 0.78 -14.82
C MET A 105 28.00 1.98 -14.20
N ILE A 106 27.33 2.70 -13.29
CA ILE A 106 27.93 3.84 -12.58
C ILE A 106 29.01 3.35 -11.63
N THR A 107 28.72 2.37 -10.78
CA THR A 107 29.62 1.94 -9.69
C THR A 107 30.71 0.96 -10.12
N GLY A 108 30.56 0.32 -11.28
CA GLY A 108 31.49 -0.70 -11.79
C GLY A 108 31.47 -2.02 -11.00
N ARG A 109 30.47 -2.26 -10.14
CA ARG A 109 30.35 -3.48 -9.34
C ARG A 109 29.57 -4.54 -10.10
N ASP A 110 30.11 -5.75 -10.28
CA ASP A 110 29.34 -6.92 -10.74
C ASP A 110 28.31 -7.35 -9.69
#